data_AF-A0A1E7ZB53-F1
#
_entry.id   AF-A0A1E7ZB53-F1
#
_cell.length_a   1.000
_cell.length_b   1.000
_cell.length_c   1.000
_cell.angle_alpha   90.00
_cell.angle_beta   90.00
_cell.angle_gamma   90.00
#
_symmetry.space_group_name_H-M   'P 1'
#
loop_
_entity.id
_entity.type
_entity.pdbx_description
1 polymer ?
#
loop_
_entity_poly.entity_id
_entity_poly.type
_entity_poly.pdbx_seq_one_letter_code
_entity_poly.pdbx_strand_id
1 'polypeptide(L)'
;MKKDIENKASEVIDNSFDVTDVSIVPDIEDSRLTFGNTGLRFTATVLYIDMRGSTRLLSSHNRVTTAKLHMVYFHTIVTLANSLGGAVRSFNGDGMLVFFQGNTKER
;
A
#
# COMPACT_ATOMS: atom_id res chain seq x y z
N MET A 1 -9.19 -27.42 9.42
CA MET A 1 -8.08 -26.69 8.76
C MET A 1 -8.00 -26.96 7.27
N LYS A 2 -7.57 -28.15 6.78
CA LYS A 2 -7.48 -28.42 5.32
C LYS A 2 -8.81 -28.19 4.59
N LYS A 3 -9.89 -28.79 5.10
CA LYS A 3 -11.24 -28.66 4.52
C LYS A 3 -11.74 -27.21 4.50
N ASP A 4 -11.40 -26.41 5.51
CA ASP A 4 -11.82 -25.01 5.59
C ASP A 4 -11.11 -24.16 4.52
N ILE A 5 -9.82 -24.44 4.28
CA ILE A 5 -9.04 -23.81 3.21
C ILE A 5 -9.62 -24.20 1.84
N GLU A 6 -9.90 -25.49 1.62
CA GLU A 6 -10.49 -25.99 0.37
C GLU A 6 -11.86 -25.35 0.11
N ASN A 7 -12.73 -25.29 1.13
CA ASN A 7 -14.05 -24.69 1.01
C ASN A 7 -13.95 -23.20 0.66
N LYS A 8 -13.08 -22.42 1.33
CA LYS A 8 -12.92 -21.00 1.03
C LYS A 8 -12.33 -20.78 -0.37
N ALA A 9 -11.40 -21.64 -0.80
CA ALA A 9 -10.86 -21.56 -2.15
C ALA A 9 -11.94 -21.80 -3.21
N SER A 10 -12.78 -22.83 -3.04
CA SER A 10 -13.93 -23.08 -3.90
C SER A 10 -14.92 -21.91 -3.90
N GLU A 11 -15.27 -21.38 -2.72
CA GLU A 11 -16.14 -20.20 -2.60
C GLU A 11 -15.60 -18.99 -3.39
N VAL A 12 -14.29 -18.73 -3.33
CA VAL A 12 -13.68 -17.62 -4.05
C VAL A 12 -13.65 -17.86 -5.56
N ILE A 13 -13.39 -19.09 -6.00
CA ILE A 13 -13.26 -19.41 -7.43
C ILE A 13 -14.61 -19.53 -8.13
N ASP A 14 -15.62 -20.11 -7.46
CA ASP A 14 -16.88 -20.50 -8.08
C ASP A 14 -17.91 -19.35 -8.13
N ASN A 15 -17.73 -18.33 -7.29
CA ASN A 15 -18.63 -17.16 -7.23
C ASN A 15 -18.13 -16.00 -8.10
N SER A 16 -19.07 -15.17 -8.58
CA SER A 16 -18.72 -13.93 -9.29
C SER A 16 -17.92 -12.99 -8.40
N PHE A 17 -17.02 -12.22 -9.03
CA PHE A 17 -16.26 -11.18 -8.36
C PHE A 17 -16.84 -9.81 -8.71
N ASP A 18 -17.49 -9.17 -7.74
CA ASP A 18 -18.18 -7.89 -7.93
C ASP A 18 -17.20 -6.73 -7.80
N VAL A 19 -17.05 -5.96 -8.88
CA VAL A 19 -16.13 -4.81 -8.92
C VAL A 19 -16.92 -3.51 -8.92
N THR A 20 -16.59 -2.63 -7.98
CA THR A 20 -17.11 -1.26 -7.94
C THR A 20 -16.02 -0.27 -8.31
N ASP A 21 -16.25 0.54 -9.34
CA ASP A 21 -15.34 1.63 -9.70
C ASP A 21 -15.44 2.76 -8.65
N VAL A 22 -14.28 3.27 -8.23
CA VAL A 22 -14.16 4.35 -7.24
C VAL A 22 -13.18 5.43 -7.72
N SER A 23 -13.43 6.66 -7.29
CA SER A 23 -12.59 7.83 -7.58
C SER A 23 -11.67 8.20 -6.40
N ILE A 24 -11.51 7.32 -5.43
CA ILE A 24 -10.67 7.51 -4.25
C ILE A 24 -9.74 6.31 -4.10
N VAL A 25 -8.64 6.48 -3.37
CA VAL A 25 -7.86 5.34 -2.91
C VAL A 25 -8.48 4.84 -1.60
N PRO A 26 -9.06 3.62 -1.54
CA PRO A 26 -9.62 3.08 -0.30
C PRO A 26 -8.55 2.96 0.79
N ASP A 27 -8.94 3.10 2.05
CA ASP A 27 -8.11 2.80 3.22
C ASP A 27 -8.71 1.64 4.01
N ILE A 28 -8.05 1.24 5.10
CA ILE A 28 -8.45 0.08 5.90
C ILE A 28 -9.79 0.25 6.61
N GLU A 29 -10.28 1.48 6.75
CA GLU A 29 -11.56 1.80 7.38
C GLU A 29 -12.72 1.81 6.36
N ASP A 30 -12.44 1.61 5.06
CA ASP A 30 -13.46 1.50 4.03
C ASP A 30 -14.25 0.20 4.19
N SER A 31 -15.47 0.31 4.71
CA SER A 31 -16.36 -0.83 5.00
C SER A 31 -16.73 -1.69 3.79
N ARG A 32 -16.47 -1.21 2.57
CA ARG A 32 -16.65 -1.98 1.33
C ARG A 32 -15.52 -2.97 1.08
N LEU A 33 -14.39 -2.83 1.78
CA LEU A 33 -13.32 -3.82 1.78
C LEU A 33 -13.71 -5.00 2.66
N THR A 34 -14.30 -6.01 2.06
CA THR A 34 -14.78 -7.22 2.75
C THR A 34 -13.88 -8.43 2.47
N PHE A 35 -14.09 -9.53 3.21
CA PHE A 35 -13.47 -10.84 2.93
C PHE A 35 -14.25 -11.66 1.87
N GLY A 36 -15.23 -11.05 1.22
CA GLY A 36 -16.02 -11.64 0.15
C GLY A 36 -15.39 -11.42 -1.23
N ASN A 37 -16.10 -11.87 -2.27
CA ASN A 37 -15.71 -11.71 -3.67
C ASN A 37 -16.08 -10.32 -4.19
N THR A 38 -15.59 -9.27 -3.53
CA THR A 38 -15.85 -7.87 -3.92
C THR A 38 -14.54 -7.12 -4.01
N GLY A 39 -14.44 -6.16 -4.94
CA GLY A 39 -13.28 -5.30 -5.06
C GLY A 39 -13.63 -3.87 -5.46
N LEU A 40 -12.78 -2.93 -5.04
CA LEU A 40 -12.84 -1.54 -5.44
C LEU A 40 -11.77 -1.28 -6.50
N ARG A 41 -12.15 -0.77 -7.66
CA ARG A 41 -11.25 -0.49 -8.78
C ARG A 41 -11.10 1.00 -9.00
N PHE A 42 -9.87 1.45 -9.20
CA PHE A 42 -9.56 2.84 -9.53
C PHE A 42 -8.33 2.91 -10.42
N THR A 43 -8.18 4.03 -11.13
CA THR A 43 -6.95 4.35 -11.87
C THR A 43 -6.05 5.20 -11.01
N ALA A 44 -4.76 4.87 -10.96
CA ALA A 44 -3.77 5.63 -10.22
C ALA A 44 -2.40 5.62 -10.89
N THR A 45 -1.64 6.67 -10.62
CA THR A 45 -0.19 6.67 -10.77
C THR A 45 0.44 6.15 -9.49
N VAL A 46 1.37 5.20 -9.62
CA VAL A 46 2.04 4.56 -8.48
C VAL A 46 3.47 5.11 -8.37
N LEU A 47 3.79 5.63 -7.20
CA LEU A 47 5.16 6.02 -6.83
C LEU A 47 5.72 4.98 -5.87
N TYR A 48 6.80 4.33 -6.28
CA TYR A 48 7.59 3.44 -5.45
C TYR A 48 8.91 4.13 -5.09
N ILE A 49 9.21 4.23 -3.80
CA ILE A 49 10.38 4.94 -3.28
C ILE A 49 11.21 3.94 -2.47
N ASP A 50 12.52 3.95 -2.64
CA ASP A 50 13.45 3.03 -1.99
C ASP A 50 14.64 3.79 -1.38
N MET A 51 15.06 3.41 -0.17
CA MET A 51 16.16 4.09 0.51
C MET A 51 17.50 3.56 -0.01
N ARG A 52 18.13 4.36 -0.88
CA ARG A 52 19.45 4.04 -1.43
C ARG A 52 20.46 3.67 -0.33
N GLY A 53 20.98 2.44 -0.40
CA GLY A 53 22.04 1.96 0.49
C GLY A 53 21.56 1.52 1.89
N SER A 54 20.26 1.35 2.09
CA SER A 54 19.64 0.87 3.33
C SER A 54 20.30 -0.37 3.92
N THR A 55 20.62 -1.38 3.10
CA THR A 55 21.28 -2.61 3.56
C THR A 55 22.61 -2.32 4.26
N ARG A 56 23.39 -1.38 3.71
CA ARG A 56 24.67 -0.95 4.30
C ARG A 56 24.43 -0.15 5.56
N LEU A 57 23.44 0.75 5.57
CA LEU A 57 23.07 1.51 6.75
C LEU A 57 22.64 0.60 7.91
N LEU A 58 21.88 -0.46 7.61
CA LEU A 58 21.43 -1.46 8.59
C LEU A 58 22.57 -2.32 9.13
N SER A 59 23.56 -2.67 8.30
CA SER A 59 24.64 -3.59 8.69
C SER A 59 25.84 -2.90 9.36
N SER A 60 26.08 -1.61 9.08
CA SER A 60 27.31 -0.92 9.48
C SER A 60 27.15 0.17 10.54
N HIS A 61 25.93 0.58 10.87
CA HIS A 61 25.68 1.68 11.80
C HIS A 61 24.97 1.23 13.08
N ASN A 62 25.01 2.09 14.10
CA ASN A 62 24.28 1.89 15.35
C ASN A 62 22.77 1.79 15.07
N ARG A 63 22.12 0.74 15.63
CA ARG A 63 20.70 0.44 15.42
C ARG A 63 19.76 1.59 15.78
N VAL A 64 20.04 2.31 16.87
CA VAL A 64 19.21 3.44 17.31
C VAL A 64 19.33 4.61 16.33
N THR A 65 20.54 4.88 15.84
CA THR A 65 20.76 5.90 14.81
C THR A 65 20.05 5.54 13.51
N THR A 66 20.18 4.30 13.06
CA THR A 66 19.50 3.81 11.84
C THR A 66 17.98 3.88 11.96
N ALA A 67 17.42 3.55 13.13
CA ALA A 67 15.99 3.68 13.39
C ALA A 67 15.52 5.14 13.30
N LYS A 68 16.26 6.08 13.90
CA LYS A 68 15.95 7.52 13.80
C LYS A 68 15.99 8.03 12.36
N LEU A 69 16.95 7.57 11.56
CA LEU A 69 17.03 7.92 10.14
C LEU A 69 15.82 7.38 9.35
N HIS A 70 15.40 6.14 9.59
CA HIS A 70 14.17 5.60 8.98
C HIS A 70 12.92 6.38 9.39
N MET A 71 12.80 6.75 10.67
CA MET A 71 11.68 7.55 11.15
C MET A 71 11.59 8.90 10.43
N VAL A 72 12.71 9.61 10.29
CA VAL A 72 12.74 10.90 9.58
C VAL A 72 12.46 10.72 8.09
N TYR A 73 13.05 9.70 7.46
CA TYR A 73 12.84 9.39 6.05
C TYR A 73 11.37 9.11 5.72
N PHE A 74 10.75 8.20 6.47
CA PHE A 74 9.34 7.86 6.28
C PHE A 74 8.42 9.02 6.63
N HIS A 75 8.67 9.72 7.74
CA HIS A 75 7.89 10.91 8.09
C HIS A 75 7.90 11.95 6.97
N THR A 76 9.07 12.19 6.37
CA THR A 76 9.23 13.13 5.25
C THR A 76 8.40 12.71 4.04
N ILE A 77 8.51 11.44 3.64
CA ILE A 77 7.77 10.91 2.49
C ILE A 77 6.26 10.96 2.74
N VAL A 78 5.79 10.50 3.90
CA VAL A 78 4.36 10.48 4.25
C VAL A 78 3.78 11.89 4.21
N THR A 79 4.45 12.84 4.86
CA THR A 79 4.00 14.23 4.92
C THR A 79 3.91 14.85 3.52
N LEU A 80 4.96 14.67 2.69
CA LEU A 80 4.97 15.20 1.33
C LEU A 80 3.92 14.54 0.44
N ALA A 81 3.86 13.21 0.43
CA ALA A 81 2.88 12.45 -0.34
C ALA A 81 1.45 12.90 -0.02
N ASN A 82 1.09 12.95 1.26
CA ASN A 82 -0.25 13.37 1.71
C ASN A 82 -0.53 14.83 1.30
N SER A 83 0.44 15.74 1.45
CA SER A 83 0.27 17.15 1.03
C SER A 83 0.05 17.31 -0.47
N LEU A 84 0.52 16.34 -1.27
CA LEU A 84 0.36 16.31 -2.72
C LEU A 84 -0.87 15.50 -3.18
N GLY A 85 -1.69 15.00 -2.25
CA GLY A 85 -2.87 14.17 -2.55
C GLY A 85 -2.54 12.70 -2.84
N GLY A 86 -1.31 12.27 -2.54
CA GLY A 86 -0.90 10.88 -2.59
C GLY A 86 -1.33 10.13 -1.34
N ALA A 87 -1.69 8.87 -1.51
CA ALA A 87 -2.12 7.99 -0.45
C ALA A 87 -1.06 6.92 -0.21
N VAL A 88 -0.38 6.98 0.94
CA VAL A 88 0.62 5.96 1.33
C VAL A 88 -0.11 4.65 1.66
N ARG A 89 0.35 3.53 1.09
CA ARG A 89 -0.34 2.23 1.21
C ARG A 89 0.47 1.11 1.80
N SER A 90 1.79 1.12 1.64
CA SER A 90 2.63 0.13 2.31
C SER A 90 4.02 0.68 2.59
N PHE A 91 4.58 0.16 3.67
CA PHE A 91 5.99 0.24 4.01
C PHE A 91 6.57 -1.16 3.79
N ASN A 92 7.50 -1.29 2.85
CA ASN A 92 8.09 -2.56 2.45
C ASN A 92 9.59 -2.52 2.75
N GLY A 93 9.96 -2.93 3.96
CA GLY A 93 11.33 -2.78 4.45
C GLY A 93 11.71 -1.31 4.57
N ASP A 94 12.59 -0.86 3.69
CA ASP A 94 13.09 0.52 3.56
C ASP A 94 12.41 1.31 2.43
N GLY A 95 11.50 0.68 1.70
CA GLY A 95 10.71 1.29 0.64
C GLY A 95 9.28 1.64 1.02
N MET A 96 8.65 2.48 0.20
CA MET A 96 7.25 2.91 0.35
C MET A 96 6.51 2.88 -0.99
N LEU A 97 5.22 2.54 -0.92
CA LEU A 97 4.27 2.59 -2.03
C LEU A 97 3.25 3.71 -1.81
N VAL A 98 3.13 4.62 -2.77
CA VAL A 98 2.18 5.73 -2.74
C VAL A 98 1.31 5.69 -4.00
N PHE A 99 0.00 5.81 -3.82
CA PHE A 99 -0.96 5.90 -4.92
C PHE A 99 -1.46 7.33 -5.08
N PHE A 100 -1.41 7.83 -6.31
CA PHE A 100 -2.06 9.08 -6.71
C PHE A 100 -3.21 8.71 -7.62
N GLN A 101 -4.45 8.77 -7.09
CA GLN A 101 -5.64 8.49 -7.89
C GLN A 101 -5.81 9.55 -8.98
N GLY A 102 -6.13 9.10 -10.19
CA GLY A 102 -6.36 10.01 -11.31
C GLY A 102 -6.18 9.33 -12.66
N ASN A 103 -6.74 9.95 -13.69
CA ASN A 103 -6.64 9.53 -15.10
C ASN A 103 -5.94 10.57 -15.99
N THR A 104 -5.47 11.68 -15.41
CA THR A 104 -4.75 12.75 -16.11
C THR A 104 -3.29 12.81 -15.66
N LYS A 105 -2.43 13.33 -16.55
CA LYS A 105 -1.03 13.65 -16.21
C LYS A 105 -0.90 15.00 -15.47
N GLU A 106 -1.80 15.91 -15.78
CA GLU A 106 -1.89 17.24 -15.15
C GLU A 106 -2.88 17.18 -13.98
N ARG A 107 -2.68 18.07 -13.00
CA ARG A 107 -3.53 18.17 -11.81
C ARG A 107 -4.87 18.81 -12.12
#